data_AF-A0AAD7CHN5-F1
#
_entry.id   AF-A0AAD7CHN5-F1
#
_cell.length_a   1.000
_cell.length_b   1.000
_cell.length_c   1.000
_cell.angle_alpha   90.00
_cell.angle_beta   90.00
_cell.angle_gamma   90.00
#
_symmetry.space_group_name_H-M   'P 1'
#
loop_
_entity.id
_entity.type
_entity.pdbx_description
1 polymer ?
#
loop_
_entity_poly.entity_id
_entity_poly.type
_entity_poly.pdbx_seq_one_letter_code
_entity_poly.pdbx_strand_id
1 'polypeptide(L)'
;LFTAFNMLQRREVLLRTSMKVKRSNFDHVAAQFATVSPEALHIVSERTGNGDSKTANNDQERQVLKLMKEVNVINSHVAGSSQSKLVMRNQIRGLMIEKGLPSFYITINLADVFNPLVKFLAGDEINLDKMTADTVPKYFDQASLVAKNPAVAAQFFNIYMKAFI
;
A
#
# COMPACT_ATOMS: atom_id res chain seq x y z
N LEU A 1 -9.33 -14.24 -9.43
CA LEU A 1 -8.30 -14.02 -8.38
C LEU A 1 -8.86 -13.29 -7.15
N PHE A 2 -9.51 -12.14 -7.32
CA PHE A 2 -10.06 -11.32 -6.22
C PHE A 2 -11.07 -12.04 -5.30
N THR A 3 -12.00 -12.82 -5.87
CA THR A 3 -13.01 -13.56 -5.09
C THR A 3 -12.39 -14.61 -4.17
N ALA A 4 -11.45 -15.40 -4.68
CA ALA A 4 -10.72 -16.39 -3.90
C ALA A 4 -9.88 -15.74 -2.78
N PHE A 5 -9.22 -14.62 -3.07
CA PHE A 5 -8.47 -13.87 -2.06
C PHE A 5 -9.38 -13.37 -0.92
N ASN A 6 -10.54 -12.79 -1.25
CA ASN A 6 -11.51 -12.34 -0.25
C ASN A 6 -12.04 -13.49 0.61
N MET A 7 -12.29 -14.66 0.01
CA MET A 7 -12.71 -15.85 0.76
C MET A 7 -11.64 -16.30 1.76
N LEU A 8 -10.37 -16.35 1.34
CA LEU A 8 -9.26 -16.69 2.22
C LEU A 8 -9.07 -15.67 3.34
N GLN A 9 -9.14 -14.37 3.01
CA GLN A 9 -9.05 -13.29 3.99
C GLN A 9 -10.16 -13.39 5.03
N ARG A 10 -11.42 -13.57 4.61
CA ARG A 10 -12.56 -13.75 5.53
C ARG A 10 -12.39 -14.98 6.40
N ARG A 11 -11.95 -16.11 5.85
CA ARG A 11 -11.72 -17.35 6.60
C ARG A 11 -10.66 -17.16 7.68
N GLU A 12 -9.53 -16.53 7.37
CA GLU A 12 -8.47 -16.26 8.34
C GLU A 12 -8.96 -15.31 9.44
N VAL A 13 -9.66 -14.24 9.06
CA VAL A 13 -10.25 -13.30 10.02
C VAL A 13 -11.24 -13.99 10.96
N LEU A 14 -12.14 -14.81 10.43
CA LEU A 14 -13.13 -15.53 11.24
C LEU A 14 -12.47 -16.54 12.18
N LEU A 15 -11.51 -17.32 11.70
CA LEU A 15 -10.77 -18.28 12.54
C LEU A 15 -10.06 -17.57 13.70
N ARG A 16 -9.32 -16.51 13.40
CA ARG A 16 -8.56 -15.75 14.41
C ARG A 16 -9.47 -15.01 15.39
N THR A 17 -10.56 -14.43 14.89
CA THR A 17 -11.59 -13.81 15.74
C THR A 17 -12.20 -14.85 16.67
N SER A 18 -12.56 -16.04 16.16
CA SER A 18 -13.14 -17.10 16.99
C SER A 18 -12.19 -17.57 18.11
N MET A 19 -10.89 -17.69 17.83
CA MET A 19 -9.90 -18.06 18.85
C MET A 19 -9.71 -16.97 19.91
N LYS A 20 -9.89 -15.70 19.56
CA LYS A 20 -9.79 -14.58 20.50
C LYS A 20 -11.06 -14.37 21.32
N VAL A 21 -12.24 -14.50 20.71
CA VAL A 21 -13.54 -14.42 21.41
C VAL A 21 -13.65 -15.53 22.46
N LYS A 22 -13.05 -16.70 22.20
CA LYS A 22 -12.96 -17.80 23.17
C LYS A 22 -11.98 -17.55 24.34
N ARG A 23 -11.25 -16.42 24.37
CA ARG A 23 -10.38 -16.08 25.50
C ARG A 23 -11.23 -15.55 26.66
N SER A 24 -10.85 -15.91 27.88
CA SER A 24 -11.52 -15.45 29.12
C SER A 24 -11.61 -13.93 29.27
N ASN A 25 -10.77 -13.16 28.56
CA ASN A 25 -10.77 -11.70 28.61
C ASN A 25 -11.81 -11.05 27.67
N PHE A 26 -12.48 -11.80 26.79
CA PHE A 26 -13.38 -11.21 25.79
C PHE A 26 -14.56 -10.48 26.45
N ASP A 27 -15.23 -11.10 27.42
CA ASP A 27 -16.38 -10.50 28.10
C ASP A 27 -16.00 -9.20 28.82
N HIS A 28 -14.81 -9.17 29.41
CA HIS A 28 -14.27 -7.97 30.05
C HIS A 28 -14.00 -6.84 29.04
N VAL A 29 -13.43 -7.15 27.88
CA VAL A 29 -13.16 -6.17 26.82
C VAL A 29 -14.47 -5.67 26.19
N ALA A 30 -15.45 -6.55 26.00
CA ALA A 30 -16.77 -6.18 25.48
C ALA A 30 -17.52 -5.26 26.46
N ALA A 31 -17.47 -5.56 27.76
CA ALA A 31 -18.01 -4.68 28.79
C ALA A 31 -17.28 -3.33 28.82
N GLN A 32 -15.95 -3.33 28.71
CA GLN A 32 -15.17 -2.09 28.61
C GLN A 32 -15.58 -1.26 27.39
N PHE A 33 -15.80 -1.89 26.23
CA PHE A 33 -16.26 -1.22 25.01
C PHE A 33 -17.58 -0.47 25.23
N ALA A 34 -18.54 -1.09 25.92
CA ALA A 34 -19.84 -0.49 26.22
C ALA A 34 -19.76 0.72 27.17
N THR A 35 -18.70 0.82 27.96
CA THR A 35 -18.50 1.90 28.96
C THR A 35 -17.68 3.09 28.45
N VAL A 36 -17.14 3.03 27.24
CA VAL A 36 -16.30 4.10 26.70
C VAL A 36 -17.14 5.34 26.36
N SER A 37 -16.72 6.51 26.85
CA SER A 37 -17.33 7.81 26.49
C SER A 37 -17.09 8.12 25.00
N PRO A 38 -18.15 8.47 24.24
CA PRO A 38 -18.02 8.94 22.86
C PRO A 38 -17.15 10.19 22.72
N GLU A 39 -17.21 11.09 23.70
CA GLU A 39 -16.44 12.34 23.72
C GLU A 39 -14.94 12.05 23.87
N ALA A 40 -14.57 11.17 24.82
CA ALA A 40 -13.20 10.73 24.98
C ALA A 40 -12.67 10.01 23.73
N LEU A 41 -13.51 9.21 23.07
CA LEU A 41 -13.16 8.54 21.81
C LEU A 41 -12.87 9.54 20.69
N HIS A 42 -13.70 10.59 20.57
CA HIS A 42 -13.51 11.65 19.57
C HIS A 42 -12.19 12.40 19.80
N ILE A 43 -11.93 12.84 21.03
CA ILE A 43 -10.71 13.57 21.40
C ILE A 43 -9.46 12.73 21.11
N VAL A 44 -9.45 11.46 21.51
CA VAL A 44 -8.30 10.56 21.26
C VAL A 44 -8.13 10.29 19.77
N SER A 45 -9.22 10.19 19.01
CA SER A 45 -9.16 9.98 17.55
C SER A 45 -8.57 11.19 16.82
N GLU A 46 -9.00 12.40 17.16
CA GLU A 46 -8.46 13.64 16.61
C GLU A 46 -6.97 13.77 16.95
N ARG A 47 -6.61 13.54 18.22
CA ARG A 47 -5.23 13.58 18.69
C ARG A 47 -4.35 12.55 17.98
N THR A 48 -4.85 11.33 17.79
CA THR A 48 -4.17 10.27 17.04
C THR A 48 -3.98 10.65 15.57
N GLY A 49 -4.97 11.32 14.97
CA GLY A 49 -4.88 11.87 13.61
C GLY A 49 -3.76 12.91 13.46
N ASN A 50 -3.52 13.70 14.51
CA ASN A 50 -2.46 14.69 14.57
C ASN A 50 -1.08 14.11 14.97
N GLY A 51 -0.97 12.79 15.15
CA GLY A 51 0.29 12.08 15.40
C GLY A 51 0.59 11.76 16.86
N ASP A 52 -0.26 12.18 17.81
CA ASP A 52 -0.12 11.80 19.22
C ASP A 52 -1.07 10.65 19.59
N SER A 53 -0.46 9.47 19.77
CA SER A 53 -1.16 8.21 20.05
C SER A 53 -0.89 7.66 21.47
N LYS A 54 -0.21 8.43 22.32
CA LYS A 54 0.23 7.96 23.65
C LYS A 54 -0.34 8.76 24.79
N THR A 55 -0.63 10.04 24.58
CA THR A 55 -1.09 10.92 25.65
C THR A 55 -2.51 10.58 26.05
N ALA A 56 -2.73 10.43 27.36
CA ALA A 56 -4.05 10.36 27.96
C ALA A 56 -4.10 11.28 29.17
N ASN A 57 -5.03 12.23 29.13
CA ASN A 57 -5.19 13.29 30.14
C ASN A 57 -6.19 12.91 31.24
N ASN A 58 -7.05 11.92 30.97
CA ASN A 58 -8.03 11.41 31.93
C ASN A 58 -8.17 9.88 31.81
N ASP A 59 -8.85 9.27 32.77
CA ASP A 59 -8.99 7.81 32.82
C ASP A 59 -9.88 7.25 31.69
N GLN A 60 -10.81 8.05 31.15
CA GLN A 60 -11.62 7.66 30.00
C GLN A 60 -10.78 7.58 28.72
N GLU A 61 -9.88 8.55 28.48
CA GLU A 61 -8.93 8.53 27.37
C GLU A 61 -7.94 7.34 27.51
N ARG A 62 -7.49 7.02 28.74
CA ARG A 62 -6.67 5.82 28.99
C ARG A 62 -7.43 4.55 28.60
N GLN A 63 -8.72 4.48 28.92
CA GLN A 63 -9.57 3.36 28.56
C GLN A 63 -9.74 3.24 27.04
N VAL A 64 -9.91 4.36 26.33
CA VAL A 64 -9.94 4.40 24.87
C VAL A 64 -8.62 3.88 24.28
N LEU A 65 -7.46 4.33 24.77
CA LEU A 65 -6.16 3.86 24.28
C LEU A 65 -5.95 2.36 24.54
N LYS A 66 -6.38 1.87 25.71
CA LYS A 66 -6.34 0.43 26.02
C LYS A 66 -7.22 -0.37 25.06
N LEU A 67 -8.42 0.12 24.78
CA LEU A 67 -9.32 -0.50 23.82
C LEU A 67 -8.73 -0.51 22.40
N MET A 68 -8.19 0.63 21.95
CA MET A 68 -7.50 0.72 20.65
C MET A 68 -6.36 -0.29 20.55
N LYS A 69 -5.61 -0.52 21.63
CA LYS A 69 -4.57 -1.54 21.67
C LYS A 69 -5.14 -2.94 21.42
N GLU A 70 -6.22 -3.31 22.11
CA GLU A 70 -6.89 -4.61 21.93
C GLU A 70 -7.39 -4.80 20.50
N VAL A 71 -8.05 -3.78 19.93
CA VAL A 71 -8.52 -3.79 18.53
C VAL A 71 -7.34 -3.91 17.55
N ASN A 72 -6.24 -3.20 17.80
CA ASN A 72 -5.03 -3.28 16.96
C ASN A 72 -4.43 -4.69 16.96
N VAL A 73 -4.45 -5.42 18.09
CA VAL A 73 -3.99 -6.82 18.13
C VAL A 73 -4.87 -7.73 17.27
N ILE A 74 -6.17 -7.44 17.11
CA ILE A 74 -7.03 -8.20 16.19
C ILE A 74 -6.68 -7.84 14.76
N ASN A 75 -6.56 -6.54 14.47
CA ASN A 75 -6.26 -6.04 13.14
C ASN A 75 -4.91 -6.51 12.59
N SER A 76 -3.90 -6.79 13.42
CA SER A 76 -2.58 -7.25 12.95
C SER A 76 -2.63 -8.56 12.15
N HIS A 77 -3.69 -9.33 12.30
CA HIS A 77 -3.90 -10.61 11.59
C HIS A 77 -4.79 -10.48 10.35
N VAL A 78 -5.39 -9.30 10.14
CA VAL A 78 -6.16 -9.00 8.93
C VAL A 78 -5.16 -8.62 7.84
N ALA A 79 -5.00 -9.48 6.82
CA ALA A 79 -4.11 -9.21 5.70
C ALA A 79 -4.41 -7.83 5.08
N GLY A 80 -3.36 -7.03 4.86
CA GLY A 80 -3.47 -5.67 4.30
C GLY A 80 -3.82 -4.57 5.29
N SER A 81 -4.16 -4.89 6.54
CA SER A 81 -4.40 -3.87 7.57
C SER A 81 -3.13 -3.07 7.89
N SER A 82 -3.31 -1.89 8.49
CA SER A 82 -2.18 -1.08 8.95
C SER A 82 -1.27 -1.82 9.93
N GLN A 83 -1.85 -2.65 10.80
CA GLN A 83 -1.10 -3.43 11.78
C GLN A 83 -0.39 -4.63 11.15
N SER A 84 -1.01 -5.31 10.19
CA SER A 84 -0.37 -6.39 9.44
C SER A 84 0.86 -5.87 8.68
N LYS A 85 0.75 -4.69 8.05
CA LYS A 85 1.88 -4.00 7.41
C LYS A 85 2.99 -3.65 8.41
N LEU A 86 2.64 -3.20 9.62
CA LEU A 86 3.63 -2.90 10.66
C LEU A 86 4.38 -4.16 11.11
N VAL A 87 3.68 -5.27 11.33
CA VAL A 87 4.29 -6.57 11.66
C VAL A 87 5.25 -7.01 10.56
N MET A 88 4.84 -6.93 9.29
CA MET A 88 5.68 -7.29 8.16
C MET A 88 6.93 -6.40 8.05
N ARG A 89 6.80 -5.08 8.28
CA ARG A 89 7.95 -4.16 8.34
C ARG A 89 8.93 -4.54 9.45
N ASN A 90 8.42 -4.93 10.62
CA ASN A 90 9.27 -5.38 11.72
C ASN A 90 9.99 -6.69 11.39
N GLN A 91 9.33 -7.62 10.69
CA GLN A 91 9.97 -8.83 10.19
C GLN A 91 11.07 -8.51 9.18
N ILE A 92 10.82 -7.63 8.22
CA ILE A 92 11.82 -7.17 7.25
C ILE A 92 13.03 -6.57 7.97
N ARG A 93 12.81 -5.72 9.00
CA ARG A 93 13.90 -5.18 9.82
C ARG A 93 14.68 -6.27 10.56
N GLY A 94 13.99 -7.27 11.12
CA GLY A 94 14.65 -8.42 11.75
C GLY A 94 15.53 -9.19 10.77
N LEU A 95 15.01 -9.44 9.56
CA LEU A 95 15.77 -10.08 8.48
C LEU A 95 16.96 -9.23 8.04
N MET A 96 16.81 -7.90 7.97
CA MET A 96 17.93 -7.00 7.66
C MET A 96 19.06 -7.08 8.69
N ILE A 97 18.73 -7.23 9.98
CA ILE A 97 19.72 -7.38 11.05
C ILE A 97 20.41 -8.74 10.95
N GLU A 98 19.65 -9.81 10.71
CA GLU A 98 20.18 -11.18 10.70
C GLU A 98 20.93 -11.54 9.41
N LYS A 99 20.40 -11.12 8.25
CA LYS A 99 20.86 -11.53 6.91
C LYS A 99 21.56 -10.40 6.14
N GLY A 100 21.63 -9.20 6.74
CA GLY A 100 22.13 -8.01 6.07
C GLY A 100 21.06 -7.30 5.24
N LEU A 101 21.41 -6.11 4.74
CA LEU A 101 20.49 -5.29 3.94
C LEU A 101 20.16 -5.98 2.61
N PRO A 102 18.87 -6.04 2.22
CA PRO A 102 18.51 -6.52 0.89
C PRO A 102 19.07 -5.57 -0.16
N SER A 103 19.86 -6.11 -1.08
CA SER A 103 20.29 -5.39 -2.28
C SER A 103 19.33 -5.76 -3.40
N PHE A 104 18.57 -4.78 -3.87
CA PHE A 104 17.68 -4.96 -5.02
C PHE A 104 18.40 -4.46 -6.27
N TYR A 105 18.59 -5.35 -7.24
CA TYR A 105 18.96 -4.97 -8.60
C TYR A 105 17.69 -4.99 -9.44
N ILE A 106 17.20 -3.79 -9.82
CA ILE A 106 15.97 -3.64 -10.60
C ILE A 106 16.38 -3.12 -11.98
N THR A 107 16.14 -3.93 -13.01
CA THR A 107 16.26 -3.50 -14.41
C THR A 107 14.88 -3.08 -14.91
N ILE A 108 14.70 -1.79 -15.16
CA ILE A 108 13.48 -1.26 -15.76
C ILE A 108 13.72 -1.17 -17.27
N ASN A 109 13.11 -2.08 -18.04
CA ASN A 109 13.13 -2.02 -19.49
C ASN A 109 11.80 -1.48 -20.00
N LEU A 110 11.80 -0.22 -20.44
CA LEU A 110 10.62 0.44 -20.97
C LEU A 110 10.45 0.04 -22.44
N ALA A 111 9.24 -0.37 -22.81
CA ALA A 111 8.91 -0.78 -24.17
C ALA A 111 8.72 0.43 -25.10
N ASP A 112 9.81 1.10 -25.45
CA ASP A 112 9.86 2.26 -26.36
C ASP A 112 9.32 1.95 -27.77
N VAL A 113 9.52 0.72 -28.26
CA VAL A 113 9.05 0.21 -29.57
C VAL A 113 7.54 -0.06 -29.68
N PHE A 114 6.81 0.01 -28.57
CA PHE A 114 5.34 -0.11 -28.55
C PHE A 114 4.67 1.11 -27.97
N ASN A 115 5.45 2.12 -27.55
CA ASN A 115 4.91 3.27 -26.85
C ASN A 115 4.73 4.44 -27.82
N PRO A 116 3.50 4.87 -28.11
CA PRO A 116 3.22 6.02 -28.98
C PRO A 116 3.83 7.33 -28.47
N LEU A 117 4.17 7.45 -27.18
CA LEU A 117 4.84 8.62 -26.63
C LEU A 117 6.20 8.88 -27.29
N VAL A 118 6.90 7.83 -27.76
CA VAL A 118 8.15 7.98 -28.52
C VAL A 118 7.91 8.68 -29.85
N LYS A 119 6.79 8.40 -30.54
CA LYS A 119 6.43 9.10 -31.78
C LYS A 119 6.08 10.57 -31.53
N PHE A 120 5.31 10.83 -30.46
CA PHE A 120 5.00 12.19 -30.03
C PHE A 120 6.29 13.00 -29.77
N LEU A 121 7.25 12.41 -29.04
CA LEU A 121 8.55 13.05 -28.79
C LEU A 121 9.41 13.21 -30.06
N ALA A 122 9.19 12.38 -31.09
CA ALA A 122 9.83 12.55 -32.39
C ALA A 122 9.21 13.68 -33.24
N GLY A 123 8.13 14.30 -32.77
CA GLY A 123 7.42 15.38 -33.46
C GLY A 123 6.20 14.95 -34.27
N ASP A 124 5.75 13.70 -34.13
CA ASP A 124 4.50 13.27 -34.76
C ASP A 124 3.30 13.94 -34.07
N GLU A 125 2.34 14.42 -34.87
CA GLU A 125 1.08 15.00 -34.37
C GLU A 125 0.15 13.91 -33.80
N ILE A 126 0.43 13.50 -32.56
CA ILE A 126 -0.39 12.54 -31.83
C ILE A 126 -1.24 13.28 -30.80
N ASN A 127 -2.55 13.04 -30.86
CA ASN A 127 -3.46 13.51 -29.82
C ASN A 127 -3.40 12.57 -28.60
N LEU A 128 -2.72 13.03 -27.55
CA LEU A 128 -2.54 12.28 -26.30
C LEU A 128 -3.86 12.03 -25.55
N ASP A 129 -4.87 12.88 -25.74
CA ASP A 129 -6.18 12.73 -25.07
C ASP A 129 -7.11 11.72 -25.77
N LYS A 130 -6.74 11.27 -26.99
CA LYS A 130 -7.52 10.34 -27.82
C LYS A 130 -6.72 9.11 -28.24
N MET A 131 -5.98 8.52 -27.30
CA MET A 131 -5.20 7.31 -27.57
C MET A 131 -6.12 6.08 -27.67
N THR A 132 -6.36 5.60 -28.90
CA THR A 132 -7.06 4.33 -29.19
C THR A 132 -6.07 3.20 -29.44
N ALA A 133 -6.54 1.96 -29.57
CA ALA A 133 -5.68 0.81 -29.91
C ALA A 133 -4.89 1.01 -31.22
N ASP A 134 -5.43 1.79 -32.16
CA ASP A 134 -4.78 2.12 -33.44
C ASP A 134 -3.59 3.09 -33.28
N THR A 135 -3.48 3.76 -32.13
CA THR A 135 -2.31 4.60 -31.81
C THR A 135 -1.10 3.78 -31.42
N VAL A 136 -1.25 2.48 -31.16
CA VAL A 136 -0.11 1.59 -30.92
C VAL A 136 0.68 1.46 -32.23
N PRO A 137 1.93 1.92 -32.25
CA PRO A 137 2.74 1.90 -33.45
C PRO A 137 3.13 0.49 -33.86
N LYS A 138 3.28 0.28 -35.18
CA LYS A 138 3.85 -0.96 -35.70
C LYS A 138 5.32 -1.05 -35.29
N TYR A 139 5.70 -2.21 -34.79
CA TYR A 139 7.05 -2.49 -34.29
C TYR A 139 8.17 -2.03 -35.25
N PHE A 140 8.08 -2.42 -36.53
CA PHE A 140 9.14 -2.11 -37.50
C PHE A 140 9.30 -0.62 -37.77
N ASP A 141 8.18 0.10 -37.90
CA ASP A 141 8.19 1.54 -38.17
C ASP A 141 8.80 2.29 -36.99
N GLN A 142 8.45 1.91 -35.76
CA GLN A 142 8.98 2.55 -34.57
C GLN A 142 10.43 2.15 -34.28
N ALA A 143 10.82 0.90 -34.52
CA ALA A 143 12.21 0.48 -34.43
C ALA A 143 13.08 1.28 -35.42
N SER A 144 12.59 1.52 -36.66
CA SER A 144 13.28 2.37 -37.62
C SER A 144 13.37 3.82 -37.15
N LEU A 145 12.30 4.37 -36.54
CA LEU A 145 12.29 5.72 -35.98
C LEU A 145 13.34 5.87 -34.86
N VAL A 146 13.37 4.93 -33.91
CA VAL A 146 14.34 4.92 -32.79
C VAL A 146 15.76 4.78 -33.32
N ALA A 147 15.99 3.90 -34.30
CA ALA A 147 17.31 3.73 -34.92
C ALA A 147 17.79 5.00 -35.65
N LYS A 148 16.88 5.75 -36.29
CA LYS A 148 17.19 7.01 -36.97
C LYS A 148 17.38 8.18 -35.99
N ASN A 149 16.69 8.16 -34.86
CA ASN A 149 16.74 9.23 -33.86
C ASN A 149 16.85 8.65 -32.43
N PRO A 150 18.05 8.17 -32.04
CA PRO A 150 18.26 7.59 -30.72
C PRO A 150 18.08 8.59 -29.57
N ALA A 151 18.17 9.90 -29.85
CA ALA A 151 17.95 10.94 -28.85
C ALA A 151 16.50 10.93 -28.32
N VAL A 152 15.52 10.60 -29.16
CA VAL A 152 14.11 10.50 -28.76
C VAL A 152 13.90 9.34 -27.78
N ALA A 153 14.52 8.19 -28.01
CA ALA A 153 14.46 7.06 -27.08
C ALA A 153 15.11 7.40 -25.73
N ALA A 154 16.23 8.14 -25.74
CA ALA A 154 16.86 8.63 -24.51
C ALA A 154 15.96 9.63 -23.75
N GLN A 155 15.29 10.55 -24.45
CA GLN A 155 14.33 11.48 -23.83
C GLN A 155 13.14 10.74 -23.24
N PHE A 156 12.57 9.79 -23.98
CA PHE A 156 11.50 8.90 -23.50
C PHE A 156 11.91 8.19 -22.21
N PHE A 157 13.08 7.53 -22.21
CA PHE A 157 13.60 6.85 -21.03
C PHE A 157 13.73 7.80 -19.84
N ASN A 158 14.32 8.98 -20.05
CA ASN A 158 14.51 9.98 -19.00
C ASN A 158 13.19 10.47 -18.40
N ILE A 159 12.16 10.70 -19.22
CA ILE A 159 10.83 11.12 -18.76
C ILE A 159 10.21 10.07 -17.85
N TYR A 160 10.22 8.80 -18.28
CA TYR A 160 9.69 7.70 -17.48
C TYR A 160 10.47 7.47 -16.19
N MET A 161 11.81 7.55 -16.25
CA MET A 161 12.63 7.42 -15.04
C MET A 161 12.38 8.55 -14.05
N LYS A 162 12.19 9.79 -14.50
CA LYS A 162 11.81 10.93 -13.64
C LYS A 162 10.41 10.83 -13.06
N ALA A 163 9.50 10.11 -13.72
CA ALA A 163 8.16 9.85 -13.18
C ALA A 163 8.14 8.68 -12.20
N PHE A 164 9.09 7.75 -12.33
CA PHE A 164 9.21 6.58 -11.47
C PHE A 164 9.94 6.86 -10.15
N ILE A 165 10.98 7.70 -10.19
CA ILE A 165 11.79 8.14 -9.03
C ILE A 165 11.10 9.29 -8.31
#